data_AF-A0A318Y6C2-F1
#
_entry.id   AF-A0A318Y6C2-F1
#
_cell.length_a   1.000
_cell.length_b   1.000
_cell.length_c   1.000
_cell.angle_alpha   90.00
_cell.angle_beta   90.00
_cell.angle_gamma   90.00
#
_symmetry.space_group_name_H-M   'P 1'
#
loop_
_entity.id
_entity.type
_entity.pdbx_description
1 polymer ?
#
loop_
_entity_poly.entity_id
_entity_poly.type
_entity_poly.pdbx_seq_one_letter_code
_entity_poly.pdbx_strand_id
1 'polypeptide(L)'
;MIQIDDAGSGSFVGGTCIGFYRPETNEYYFDIIPVELYSFENFKKKLYLEDVLAIAIKAFEALNVNKNETIEICRGYMFEKLKGWLSSQGFCWYVTQITGKIQDVVEKNFELYTINLGLPAEYIKYTRYPFHFHKLLRWVLSDYDNRISLCKVGWKSWQRLKDIKTTVSYGKMKHTNFYCLKCGKRIKAGTDVAVLEFFSNKRNYIYLHKKCKN
;
A
#
# COMPACT_ATOMS: atom_id res chain seq x y z
N MET A 1 11.15 -17.42 -18.40
CA MET A 1 11.34 -15.96 -18.25
C MET A 1 10.76 -15.56 -16.91
N ILE A 2 11.34 -14.57 -16.23
CA ILE A 2 10.79 -14.05 -14.98
C ILE A 2 10.39 -12.58 -15.14
N GLN A 3 9.17 -12.24 -14.75
CA GLN A 3 8.67 -10.86 -14.69
C GLN A 3 8.59 -10.42 -13.23
N ILE A 4 9.08 -9.21 -12.95
CA ILE A 4 9.15 -8.64 -11.59
C ILE A 4 8.44 -7.30 -11.56
N ASP A 5 7.48 -7.16 -10.64
CA ASP A 5 6.70 -5.94 -10.45
C ASP A 5 6.47 -5.62 -8.97
N ASP A 6 6.05 -4.39 -8.69
CA ASP A 6 5.71 -3.92 -7.35
C ASP A 6 4.32 -3.29 -7.28
N ALA A 7 3.65 -3.43 -6.14
CA ALA A 7 2.43 -2.69 -5.84
C ALA A 7 2.46 -2.12 -4.42
N GLY A 8 1.89 -0.93 -4.28
CA GLY A 8 1.83 -0.25 -3.00
C GLY A 8 3.02 0.65 -2.69
N SER A 9 4.05 0.72 -3.53
CA SER A 9 5.17 1.67 -3.37
C SER A 9 4.76 3.14 -3.42
N GLY A 10 3.53 3.44 -3.89
CA GLY A 10 2.84 4.73 -3.84
C GLY A 10 1.70 4.85 -2.80
N SER A 11 1.42 3.79 -2.04
CA SER A 11 0.43 3.76 -0.95
C SER A 11 0.99 4.25 0.39
N PHE A 12 0.24 5.09 1.09
CA PHE A 12 0.59 5.54 2.45
C PHE A 12 0.46 4.43 3.51
N VAL A 13 -0.50 3.51 3.32
CA VAL A 13 -0.83 2.44 4.25
C VAL A 13 -0.22 1.12 3.76
N GLY A 14 0.31 0.36 4.71
CA GLY A 14 0.90 -0.96 4.52
C GLY A 14 2.36 -0.93 4.04
N GLY A 15 2.90 -2.11 3.81
CA GLY A 15 4.17 -2.35 3.15
C GLY A 15 4.12 -2.13 1.64
N THR A 16 5.02 -2.80 0.92
CA THR A 16 5.01 -2.84 -0.56
C THR A 16 5.07 -4.29 -1.00
N CYS A 17 4.14 -4.70 -1.85
CA CYS A 17 4.15 -6.04 -2.44
C CYS A 17 5.19 -6.08 -3.56
N ILE A 18 6.04 -7.10 -3.55
CA ILE A 18 6.95 -7.42 -4.64
C ILE A 18 6.52 -8.77 -5.20
N GLY A 19 6.28 -8.83 -6.50
CA GLY A 19 5.81 -10.03 -7.18
C GLY A 19 6.78 -10.51 -8.26
N PHE A 20 6.86 -11.82 -8.40
CA PHE A 20 7.64 -12.54 -9.40
C PHE A 20 6.70 -13.50 -10.11
N TYR A 21 6.78 -13.55 -11.43
CA TYR A 21 5.94 -14.41 -12.25
C TYR A 21 6.71 -15.03 -13.39
N ARG A 22 6.44 -16.32 -13.60
CA ARG A 22 6.95 -17.11 -14.70
C ARG A 22 5.80 -17.39 -15.68
N PRO A 23 5.71 -16.67 -16.80
CA PRO A 23 4.57 -16.81 -17.72
C PRO A 23 4.43 -18.21 -18.31
N GLU A 24 5.53 -18.92 -18.53
CA GLU A 24 5.54 -20.20 -19.24
C GLU A 24 4.88 -21.33 -18.43
N THR A 25 5.02 -21.32 -17.10
CA THR A 25 4.49 -22.35 -16.20
C THR A 25 3.38 -21.83 -15.30
N ASN A 26 3.09 -20.53 -15.37
CA ASN A 26 2.12 -19.86 -14.53
C ASN A 26 2.43 -19.92 -13.01
N GLU A 27 3.71 -19.90 -12.66
CA GLU A 27 4.17 -19.87 -11.26
C GLU A 27 4.34 -18.45 -10.74
N TYR A 28 4.01 -18.25 -9.45
CA TYR A 28 4.06 -16.97 -8.78
C TYR A 28 4.80 -17.06 -7.45
N TYR A 29 5.56 -16.01 -7.15
CA TYR A 29 6.05 -15.74 -5.81
C TYR A 29 5.75 -14.29 -5.47
N PHE A 30 5.34 -14.02 -4.23
CA PHE A 30 5.15 -12.66 -3.74
C PHE A 30 5.56 -12.57 -2.28
N ASP A 31 6.03 -11.39 -1.89
CA ASP A 31 6.32 -11.07 -0.50
C ASP A 31 6.05 -9.58 -0.25
N ILE A 32 5.92 -9.22 1.03
CA ILE A 32 5.63 -7.85 1.45
C ILE A 32 6.85 -7.27 2.15
N ILE A 33 7.36 -6.15 1.63
CA ILE A 33 8.32 -5.33 2.36
C ILE A 33 7.65 -4.81 3.64
N PRO A 34 8.18 -5.09 4.84
CA PRO A 34 7.59 -4.67 6.09
C PRO A 34 7.41 -3.15 6.17
N VAL A 35 6.30 -2.70 6.76
CA VAL A 35 6.02 -1.26 6.90
C VAL A 35 7.03 -0.56 7.81
N GLU A 36 7.66 -1.31 8.72
CA GLU A 36 8.70 -0.89 9.64
C GLU A 36 9.95 -0.37 8.91
N LEU A 37 10.21 -0.88 7.70
CA LEU A 37 11.31 -0.40 6.85
C LEU A 37 11.01 0.96 6.21
N TYR A 38 9.78 1.43 6.33
CA TYR A 38 9.34 2.78 5.94
C TYR A 38 9.22 3.73 7.12
N SER A 39 9.82 3.44 8.28
CA SER A 39 10.01 4.42 9.36
C SER A 39 10.90 5.59 8.90
N PHE A 40 10.92 6.70 9.63
CA PHE A 40 11.74 7.88 9.27
C PHE A 40 13.22 7.53 9.08
N GLU A 41 13.80 6.78 10.03
CA GLU A 41 15.20 6.37 9.98
C GLU A 41 15.47 5.31 8.89
N ASN A 42 14.63 4.28 8.81
CA ASN A 42 14.84 3.17 7.87
C ASN A 42 14.62 3.61 6.42
N PHE A 43 13.64 4.48 6.18
CA PHE A 43 13.36 5.02 4.85
C PHE A 43 14.52 5.90 4.36
N LYS A 44 15.12 6.71 5.24
CA LYS A 44 16.31 7.52 4.91
C LYS A 44 17.50 6.63 4.51
N LYS A 45 17.69 5.51 5.21
CA LYS A 45 18.72 4.50 4.90
C LYS A 45 18.37 3.62 3.68
N LYS A 46 17.17 3.77 3.11
CA LYS A 46 16.64 2.96 2.00
C LYS A 46 16.69 1.45 2.27
N LEU A 47 16.43 1.02 3.51
CA LEU A 47 16.46 -0.40 3.88
C LEU A 47 15.43 -1.23 3.11
N TYR A 48 14.30 -0.62 2.70
CA TYR A 48 13.33 -1.27 1.83
C TYR A 48 13.94 -1.79 0.51
N LEU A 49 14.98 -1.15 -0.04
CA LEU A 49 15.65 -1.64 -1.25
C LEU A 49 16.53 -2.87 -0.99
N GLU A 50 17.09 -3.01 0.22
CA GLU A 50 17.80 -4.23 0.61
C GLU A 50 16.80 -5.38 0.77
N ASP A 51 15.63 -5.08 1.33
CA ASP A 51 14.57 -6.05 1.52
C ASP A 51 14.01 -6.56 0.18
N VAL A 52 13.89 -5.71 -0.85
CA VAL A 52 13.59 -6.17 -2.22
C VAL A 52 14.60 -7.22 -2.70
N LEU A 53 15.89 -7.00 -2.46
CA LEU A 53 16.92 -7.97 -2.85
C LEU A 53 16.80 -9.28 -2.05
N ALA A 54 16.56 -9.20 -0.75
CA ALA A 54 16.35 -10.38 0.09
C ALA A 54 15.11 -11.19 -0.36
N ILE A 55 14.01 -10.51 -0.70
CA ILE A 55 12.81 -11.12 -1.28
C ILE A 55 13.14 -11.77 -2.62
N ALA A 56 13.89 -11.09 -3.49
CA ALA A 56 14.25 -11.61 -4.81
C ALA A 56 15.08 -12.89 -4.73
N ILE A 57 16.03 -12.97 -3.80
CA ILE A 57 16.83 -14.18 -3.59
C ILE A 57 15.93 -15.36 -3.21
N LYS A 58 15.02 -15.16 -2.23
CA LYS A 58 14.04 -16.19 -1.84
C LYS A 58 13.13 -16.60 -2.99
N ALA A 59 12.67 -15.63 -3.78
CA ALA A 59 11.82 -15.89 -4.95
C ALA A 59 12.56 -16.71 -5.99
N PHE A 60 13.85 -16.42 -6.23
CA PHE A 60 14.66 -17.13 -7.22
C PHE A 60 14.93 -18.57 -6.80
N GLU A 61 15.18 -18.80 -5.52
CA GLU A 61 15.27 -20.14 -4.94
C GLU A 61 13.95 -20.89 -5.06
N ALA A 62 12.84 -20.28 -4.63
CA ALA A 62 11.52 -20.90 -4.67
C ALA A 62 11.03 -21.26 -6.08
N LEU A 63 11.32 -20.40 -7.06
CA LEU A 63 10.93 -20.59 -8.47
C LEU A 63 12.01 -21.32 -9.29
N ASN A 64 13.09 -21.79 -8.65
CA ASN A 64 14.25 -22.42 -9.31
C ASN A 64 14.73 -21.64 -10.55
N VAL A 65 14.90 -20.32 -10.41
CA VAL A 65 15.24 -19.43 -11.53
C VAL A 65 16.61 -19.78 -12.09
N ASN A 66 16.65 -20.07 -13.39
CA ASN A 66 17.88 -20.40 -14.09
C ASN A 66 18.53 -19.15 -14.69
N LYS A 67 19.87 -19.12 -14.75
CA LYS A 67 20.64 -18.01 -15.36
C LYS A 67 20.37 -17.79 -16.85
N ASN A 68 19.89 -18.80 -17.55
CA ASN A 68 19.52 -18.71 -18.97
C ASN A 68 18.17 -18.01 -19.18
N GLU A 69 17.43 -17.73 -18.12
CA GLU A 69 16.18 -17.00 -18.21
C GLU A 69 16.41 -15.50 -18.27
N THR A 70 15.68 -14.84 -19.16
CA THR A 70 15.59 -13.39 -19.15
C THR A 70 14.70 -12.93 -18.01
N ILE A 71 15.14 -11.87 -17.34
CA ILE A 71 14.40 -11.22 -16.25
C ILE A 71 13.92 -9.84 -16.73
N GLU A 72 12.61 -9.66 -16.71
CA GLU A 72 11.94 -8.40 -17.03
C GLU A 72 11.57 -7.69 -15.73
N ILE A 73 12.01 -6.44 -15.59
CA ILE A 73 11.79 -5.66 -14.37
C ILE A 73 10.95 -4.44 -14.72
N CYS A 74 9.95 -4.13 -13.90
CA CYS A 74 9.19 -2.91 -14.09
C CYS A 74 10.07 -1.65 -13.94
N ARG A 75 9.58 -0.51 -14.45
CA ARG A 75 10.28 0.78 -14.41
C ARG A 75 10.36 1.41 -13.02
N GLY A 76 9.76 0.78 -12.01
CA GLY A 76 9.72 1.25 -10.63
C GLY A 76 11.11 1.42 -10.02
N TYR A 77 11.22 2.37 -9.09
CA TYR A 77 12.46 2.65 -8.35
C TYR A 77 12.79 1.58 -7.29
N MET A 78 11.87 0.64 -7.03
CA MET A 78 12.00 -0.39 -6.01
C MET A 78 13.15 -1.36 -6.30
N PHE A 79 13.57 -1.47 -7.56
CA PHE A 79 14.47 -2.53 -8.03
C PHE A 79 15.92 -2.11 -8.23
N GLU A 80 16.32 -0.91 -7.79
CA GLU A 80 17.68 -0.39 -8.06
C GLU A 80 18.79 -1.31 -7.53
N LYS A 81 18.66 -1.86 -6.32
CA LYS A 81 19.65 -2.81 -5.77
C LYS A 81 19.59 -4.17 -6.45
N LEU A 82 18.39 -4.63 -6.78
CA LEU A 82 18.19 -5.89 -7.50
C LEU A 82 18.89 -5.87 -8.86
N LYS A 83 18.77 -4.79 -9.63
CA LYS A 83 19.44 -4.62 -10.93
C LYS A 83 20.97 -4.80 -10.81
N GLY A 84 21.58 -4.18 -9.80
CA GLY A 84 23.02 -4.32 -9.54
C GLY A 84 23.42 -5.76 -9.19
N TRP A 85 22.61 -6.44 -8.36
CA TRP A 85 22.84 -7.84 -8.00
C TRP A 85 22.68 -8.78 -9.20
N LEU A 86 21.66 -8.59 -10.04
CA LEU A 86 21.45 -9.40 -11.24
C LEU A 86 22.64 -9.33 -12.19
N SER A 87 23.16 -8.12 -12.42
CA SER A 87 24.38 -7.94 -13.23
C SER A 87 25.59 -8.64 -12.62
N SER A 88 25.80 -8.54 -11.30
CA SER A 88 26.95 -9.17 -10.64
C SER A 88 26.87 -10.70 -10.62
N GLN A 89 25.66 -11.24 -10.63
CA GLN A 89 25.42 -12.68 -10.74
C GLN A 89 25.41 -13.20 -12.18
N GLY A 90 25.49 -12.31 -13.18
CA GLY A 90 25.52 -12.66 -14.60
C GLY A 90 24.17 -13.07 -15.18
N PHE A 91 23.06 -12.61 -14.60
CA PHE A 91 21.73 -12.81 -15.20
C PHE A 91 21.51 -11.86 -16.39
N CYS A 92 20.75 -12.32 -17.38
CA CYS A 92 20.23 -11.47 -18.44
C CYS A 92 18.97 -10.75 -17.95
N TRP A 93 19.00 -9.41 -17.87
CA TRP A 93 17.85 -8.62 -17.43
C TRP A 93 17.71 -7.32 -18.19
N TYR A 94 16.48 -6.80 -18.24
CA TYR A 94 16.20 -5.48 -18.76
C TYR A 94 14.97 -4.86 -18.10
N VAL A 95 14.88 -3.52 -18.16
CA VAL A 95 13.71 -2.79 -17.66
C VAL A 95 12.69 -2.64 -18.78
N THR A 96 11.44 -2.96 -18.47
CA THR A 96 10.32 -2.82 -19.40
C THR A 96 9.08 -2.29 -18.69
N GLN A 97 8.09 -1.89 -19.46
CA GLN A 97 6.76 -1.67 -18.91
C GLN A 97 6.11 -3.03 -18.71
N ILE A 98 6.01 -3.45 -17.45
CA ILE A 98 5.26 -4.64 -17.09
C ILE A 98 3.78 -4.32 -17.21
N THR A 99 3.05 -5.18 -17.92
CA THR A 99 1.60 -5.09 -18.13
C THR A 99 1.02 -6.50 -18.13
N GLY A 100 -0.30 -6.60 -17.98
CA GLY A 100 -1.00 -7.88 -18.03
C GLY A 100 -0.94 -8.63 -16.70
N LYS A 101 -0.85 -9.97 -16.78
CA LYS A 101 -1.24 -10.85 -15.68
C LYS A 101 -0.43 -10.63 -14.38
N ILE A 102 0.86 -10.35 -14.47
CA ILE A 102 1.67 -10.10 -13.28
C ILE A 102 1.23 -8.83 -12.56
N GLN A 103 0.97 -7.74 -13.31
CA GLN A 103 0.48 -6.49 -12.74
C GLN A 103 -0.85 -6.72 -12.01
N ASP A 104 -1.80 -7.42 -12.65
CA ASP A 104 -3.09 -7.75 -12.04
C ASP A 104 -2.93 -8.55 -10.74
N VAL A 105 -2.02 -9.53 -10.73
CA VAL A 105 -1.78 -10.39 -9.57
C VAL A 105 -1.07 -9.62 -8.44
N VAL A 106 -0.06 -8.79 -8.71
CA VAL A 106 0.61 -8.01 -7.65
C VAL A 106 -0.35 -6.97 -7.08
N GLU A 107 -1.10 -6.25 -7.92
CA GLU A 107 -2.09 -5.27 -7.47
C GLU A 107 -3.18 -5.94 -6.63
N LYS A 108 -3.66 -7.13 -7.03
CA LYS A 108 -4.66 -7.87 -6.27
C LYS A 108 -4.12 -8.37 -4.92
N ASN A 109 -2.88 -8.87 -4.88
CA ASN A 109 -2.26 -9.30 -3.63
C ASN A 109 -2.06 -8.12 -2.67
N PHE A 110 -1.65 -6.96 -3.18
CA PHE A 110 -1.56 -5.75 -2.38
C PHE A 110 -2.93 -5.30 -1.84
N GLU A 111 -3.99 -5.37 -2.65
CA GLU A 111 -5.36 -5.12 -2.20
C GLU A 111 -5.74 -6.05 -1.04
N LEU A 112 -5.59 -7.36 -1.21
CA LEU A 112 -5.91 -8.35 -0.16
C LEU A 112 -5.10 -8.12 1.11
N TYR A 113 -3.81 -7.82 0.98
CA TYR A 113 -2.95 -7.45 2.09
C TYR A 113 -3.49 -6.24 2.86
N THR A 114 -3.87 -5.15 2.18
CA THR A 114 -4.43 -3.97 2.86
C THR A 114 -5.79 -4.23 3.51
N ILE A 115 -6.62 -5.12 2.93
CA ILE A 115 -7.86 -5.58 3.55
C ILE A 115 -7.56 -6.33 4.84
N ASN A 116 -6.53 -7.18 4.84
CA ASN A 116 -6.09 -7.90 6.04
C ASN A 116 -5.57 -6.96 7.14
N LEU A 117 -5.01 -5.79 6.77
CA LEU A 117 -4.68 -4.72 7.73
C LEU A 117 -5.92 -4.00 8.30
N GLY A 118 -7.12 -4.31 7.82
CA GLY A 118 -8.38 -3.72 8.28
C GLY A 118 -8.92 -2.60 7.39
N LEU A 119 -8.34 -2.37 6.20
CA LEU A 119 -8.90 -1.43 5.23
C LEU A 119 -10.19 -2.02 4.62
N PRO A 120 -11.37 -1.38 4.74
CA PRO A 120 -12.60 -1.98 4.23
C PRO A 120 -12.57 -2.19 2.72
N ALA A 121 -12.89 -3.39 2.24
CA ALA A 121 -12.89 -3.72 0.81
C ALA A 121 -13.76 -2.76 -0.02
N GLU A 122 -14.93 -2.39 0.49
CA GLU A 122 -15.82 -1.40 -0.14
C GLU A 122 -15.17 -0.02 -0.21
N TYR A 123 -14.34 0.34 0.78
CA TYR A 123 -13.57 1.57 0.72
C TYR A 123 -12.51 1.52 -0.37
N ILE A 124 -12.05 0.37 -0.84
CA ILE A 124 -11.11 0.25 -1.96
C ILE A 124 -11.89 0.26 -3.29
N LYS A 125 -12.82 -0.69 -3.48
CA LYS A 125 -13.51 -0.98 -4.75
C LYS A 125 -14.23 0.20 -5.40
N TYR A 126 -14.86 1.07 -4.61
CA TYR A 126 -15.71 2.14 -5.16
C TYR A 126 -14.96 3.35 -5.73
N THR A 127 -13.63 3.28 -5.89
CA THR A 127 -12.89 4.41 -6.46
C THR A 127 -11.90 4.00 -7.50
N ARG A 128 -11.75 4.88 -8.50
CA ARG A 128 -10.70 4.86 -9.51
C ARG A 128 -9.28 4.87 -8.91
N TYR A 129 -9.12 5.39 -7.69
CA TYR A 129 -7.83 5.56 -7.03
C TYR A 129 -7.86 5.12 -5.55
N PRO A 130 -7.96 3.82 -5.29
CA PRO A 130 -8.20 3.27 -3.95
C PRO A 130 -7.13 3.62 -2.92
N PHE A 131 -5.87 3.66 -3.35
CA PHE A 131 -4.70 3.86 -2.48
C PHE A 131 -4.14 5.28 -2.51
N HIS A 132 -4.93 6.26 -2.97
CA HIS A 132 -4.52 7.66 -2.92
C HIS A 132 -4.30 8.15 -1.48
N PHE A 133 -3.22 8.90 -1.31
CA PHE A 133 -2.76 9.39 -0.01
C PHE A 133 -3.87 9.98 0.87
N HIS A 134 -4.61 10.99 0.40
CA HIS A 134 -5.67 11.65 1.20
C HIS A 134 -6.83 10.72 1.55
N LYS A 135 -7.09 9.73 0.70
CA LYS A 135 -8.14 8.75 0.95
C LYS A 135 -7.73 7.83 2.09
N LEU A 136 -6.51 7.30 2.04
CA LEU A 136 -5.97 6.48 3.12
C LEU A 136 -5.77 7.27 4.41
N LEU A 137 -5.36 8.54 4.32
CA LEU A 137 -5.23 9.44 5.45
C LEU A 137 -6.55 9.56 6.24
N ARG A 138 -7.71 9.62 5.57
CA ARG A 138 -9.02 9.62 6.26
C ARG A 138 -9.28 8.34 7.04
N TRP A 139 -8.86 7.19 6.52
CA TRP A 139 -8.99 5.92 7.23
C TRP A 139 -8.05 5.87 8.44
N VAL A 140 -6.80 6.31 8.28
CA VAL A 140 -5.84 6.39 9.40
C VAL A 140 -6.34 7.34 10.49
N LEU A 141 -6.71 8.58 10.14
CA LEU A 141 -7.19 9.58 11.11
C LEU A 141 -8.50 9.21 11.80
N SER A 142 -9.28 8.28 11.25
CA SER A 142 -10.50 7.78 11.92
C SER A 142 -10.22 6.87 13.12
N ASP A 143 -8.98 6.38 13.25
CA ASP A 143 -8.52 5.52 14.34
C ASP A 143 -6.99 5.61 14.46
N TYR A 144 -6.52 6.83 14.69
CA TYR A 144 -5.10 7.20 14.50
C TYR A 144 -4.15 6.31 15.33
N ASP A 145 -4.44 6.15 16.61
CA ASP A 145 -3.56 5.44 17.56
C ASP A 145 -3.34 3.98 17.16
N ASN A 146 -4.36 3.34 16.57
CA ASN A 146 -4.29 1.94 16.15
C ASN A 146 -3.73 1.75 14.73
N ARG A 147 -3.70 2.80 13.90
CA ARG A 147 -3.42 2.68 12.45
C ARG A 147 -2.14 3.37 12.00
N ILE A 148 -1.61 4.31 12.77
CA ILE A 148 -0.40 5.02 12.35
C ILE A 148 0.82 4.11 12.23
N SER A 149 0.91 3.05 13.05
CA SER A 149 1.93 2.00 12.96
C SER A 149 1.88 1.22 11.64
N LEU A 150 0.74 1.22 10.97
CA LEU A 150 0.53 0.56 9.67
C LEU A 150 0.92 1.46 8.49
N CYS A 151 1.54 2.62 8.72
CA CYS A 151 1.77 3.63 7.70
C CYS A 151 3.25 3.87 7.40
N LYS A 152 3.53 4.29 6.17
CA LYS A 152 4.88 4.65 5.70
C LYS A 152 5.28 6.05 6.19
N VAL A 153 5.52 6.17 7.50
CA VAL A 153 5.76 7.47 8.15
C VAL A 153 7.07 8.16 7.73
N GLY A 154 8.02 7.45 7.13
CA GLY A 154 9.23 8.06 6.57
C GLY A 154 8.99 8.88 5.30
N TRP A 155 7.80 8.77 4.69
CA TRP A 155 7.51 9.46 3.44
C TRP A 155 7.37 10.96 3.59
N LYS A 156 7.93 11.70 2.62
CA LYS A 156 7.82 13.17 2.55
C LYS A 156 6.38 13.68 2.60
N SER A 157 5.44 12.97 1.96
CA SER A 157 4.02 13.35 1.97
C SER A 157 3.40 13.26 3.37
N TRP A 158 3.75 12.25 4.16
CA TRP A 158 3.34 12.17 5.56
C TRP A 158 4.06 13.22 6.42
N GLN A 159 5.37 13.39 6.24
CA GLN A 159 6.16 14.34 7.04
C GLN A 159 5.63 15.79 6.95
N ARG A 160 5.03 16.17 5.81
CA ARG A 160 4.36 17.48 5.65
C ARG A 160 3.05 17.62 6.42
N LEU A 161 2.42 16.51 6.80
CA LEU A 161 1.08 16.44 7.40
C LEU A 161 1.06 15.71 8.75
N LYS A 162 2.23 15.38 9.32
CA LYS A 162 2.32 14.62 10.57
C LYS A 162 1.70 15.33 11.76
N ASP A 163 1.71 16.66 11.73
CA ASP A 163 1.18 17.53 12.79
C ASP A 163 -0.27 17.96 12.53
N ILE A 164 -0.96 17.26 11.63
CA ILE A 164 -2.35 17.57 11.28
C ILE A 164 -3.27 17.40 12.47
N LYS A 165 -4.03 18.44 12.79
CA LYS A 165 -5.02 18.42 13.86
C LYS A 165 -6.38 18.10 13.31
N THR A 166 -7.12 17.25 14.02
CA THR A 166 -8.53 17.00 13.74
C THR A 166 -9.39 17.77 14.74
N THR A 167 -10.45 18.40 14.26
CA THR A 167 -11.52 18.93 15.11
C THR A 167 -12.72 17.99 15.03
N VAL A 168 -13.50 17.93 16.10
CA VAL A 168 -14.66 17.04 16.18
C VAL A 168 -15.91 17.86 16.33
N SER A 169 -16.91 17.56 15.51
CA SER A 169 -18.27 18.06 15.65
C SER A 169 -19.26 16.89 15.63
N TYR A 170 -20.51 17.16 16.03
CA TYR A 170 -21.59 16.18 16.04
C TYR A 170 -22.76 16.68 15.22
N GLY A 171 -23.46 15.76 14.56
CA GLY A 171 -24.63 16.08 13.77
C GLY A 171 -25.41 14.84 13.36
N LYS A 172 -26.32 15.00 12.41
CA LYS A 172 -27.08 13.89 11.81
C LYS A 172 -26.58 13.57 10.42
N MET A 173 -26.47 12.28 10.10
CA MET A 173 -26.14 11.83 8.74
C MET A 173 -27.27 12.16 7.78
N LYS A 174 -27.03 13.08 6.84
CA LYS A 174 -28.03 13.47 5.83
C LYS A 174 -28.02 12.58 4.60
N HIS A 175 -26.88 11.95 4.31
CA HIS A 175 -26.69 11.18 3.10
C HIS A 175 -26.93 9.69 3.30
N THR A 176 -27.44 9.05 2.26
CA THR A 176 -27.48 7.59 2.17
C THR A 176 -26.12 7.07 1.68
N ASN A 177 -25.79 5.81 1.98
CA ASN A 177 -24.57 5.11 1.52
C ASN A 177 -23.23 5.61 2.11
N PHE A 178 -23.23 6.15 3.33
CA PHE A 178 -21.99 6.41 4.06
C PHE A 178 -21.56 5.20 4.90
N TYR A 179 -20.25 5.03 5.07
CA TYR A 179 -19.63 4.00 5.92
C TYR A 179 -18.77 4.67 6.98
N CYS A 180 -18.82 4.14 8.20
CA CYS A 180 -17.96 4.59 9.29
C CYS A 180 -16.53 4.11 9.01
N LEU A 181 -15.59 5.03 8.86
CA LEU A 181 -14.20 4.67 8.54
C LEU A 181 -13.45 4.01 9.71
N LYS A 182 -13.95 4.12 10.95
CA LYS A 182 -13.41 3.36 12.09
C LYS A 182 -13.86 1.90 12.07
N CYS A 183 -15.16 1.61 12.07
CA CYS A 183 -15.66 0.23 12.20
C CYS A 183 -16.04 -0.45 10.88
N GLY A 184 -15.97 0.23 9.74
CA GLY A 184 -16.33 -0.29 8.41
C GLY A 184 -17.83 -0.49 8.16
N LYS A 185 -18.70 -0.29 9.16
CA LYS A 185 -20.14 -0.53 9.02
C LYS A 185 -20.87 0.68 8.42
N ARG A 186 -21.99 0.41 7.73
CA ARG A 186 -22.85 1.45 7.14
C ARG A 186 -23.40 2.40 8.21
N ILE A 187 -23.43 3.69 7.89
CA ILE A 187 -24.09 4.74 8.68
C ILE A 187 -25.48 4.94 8.09
N LYS A 188 -26.52 4.80 8.90
CA LYS A 188 -27.91 5.01 8.47
C LYS A 188 -28.20 6.51 8.39
N ALA A 189 -28.93 6.92 7.36
CA ALA A 189 -29.42 8.30 7.28
C ALA A 189 -30.31 8.63 8.50
N GLY A 190 -30.25 9.89 8.95
CA GLY A 190 -30.97 10.39 10.13
C GLY A 190 -30.33 10.05 11.49
N THR A 191 -29.32 9.17 11.54
CA THR A 191 -28.63 8.81 12.78
C THR A 191 -27.57 9.82 13.20
N ASP A 192 -27.31 9.90 14.50
CA ASP A 192 -26.23 10.72 15.06
C ASP A 192 -24.85 10.21 14.63
N VAL A 193 -24.01 11.16 14.21
CA VAL A 193 -22.63 10.91 13.78
C VAL A 193 -21.66 11.87 14.44
N ALA A 194 -20.44 11.40 14.62
CA ALA A 194 -19.29 12.26 14.87
C ALA A 194 -18.63 12.59 13.51
N VAL A 195 -18.28 13.85 13.32
CA VAL A 195 -17.63 14.34 12.11
C VAL A 195 -16.26 14.87 12.51
N LEU A 196 -15.20 14.20 12.07
CA LEU A 196 -13.84 14.72 12.19
C LEU A 196 -13.56 15.58 10.97
N GLU A 197 -13.06 16.77 11.20
CA GLU A 197 -12.63 17.71 10.17
C GLU A 197 -11.13 17.93 10.28
N PHE A 198 -10.45 18.01 9.15
CA PHE A 198 -9.05 18.40 9.06
C PHE A 198 -8.75 19.12 7.75
N PHE A 199 -7.67 19.89 7.74
CA PHE A 199 -7.16 20.56 6.55
C PHE A 199 -5.84 19.93 6.09
N SER A 200 -5.77 19.54 4.82
CA SER A 200 -4.52 19.09 4.17
C SER A 200 -4.17 20.05 3.04
N ASN A 201 -4.52 19.74 1.79
CA ASN A 201 -4.55 20.70 0.69
C ASN A 201 -5.95 21.34 0.51
N LYS A 202 -6.97 20.73 1.12
CA LYS A 202 -8.35 21.19 1.19
C LYS A 202 -8.97 20.72 2.49
N ARG A 203 -10.16 21.22 2.78
CA ARG A 203 -10.96 20.74 3.91
C ARG A 203 -11.46 19.33 3.64
N ASN A 204 -11.26 18.43 4.60
CA ASN A 204 -11.65 17.04 4.53
C ASN A 204 -12.53 16.68 5.74
N TYR A 205 -13.46 15.76 5.52
CA TYR A 205 -14.37 15.27 6.54
C TYR A 205 -14.33 13.75 6.63
N ILE A 206 -14.43 13.23 7.84
CA ILE A 206 -14.50 11.81 8.16
C ILE A 206 -15.76 11.61 9.01
N TYR A 207 -16.65 10.75 8.56
CA TYR A 207 -17.89 10.44 9.26
C TYR A 207 -17.77 9.13 10.02
N LEU A 208 -18.08 9.17 11.31
CA LEU A 208 -18.07 8.02 12.20
C LEU A 208 -19.44 7.85 12.86
N HIS A 209 -19.80 6.62 13.23
CA HIS A 209 -20.87 6.43 14.20
C HIS A 209 -20.50 7.19 15.49
N LYS A 210 -21.47 7.83 16.15
CA LYS A 210 -21.24 8.55 17.41
C LYS A 210 -20.43 7.72 18.43
N LYS A 211 -20.79 6.44 18.58
CA LYS A 211 -20.10 5.49 19.48
C LYS A 211 -18.67 5.13 19.07
N CYS A 212 -18.29 5.34 17.82
CA CYS A 212 -16.95 5.07 17.31
C CYS A 212 -15.98 6.23 17.57
N LYS A 213 -16.46 7.42 17.97
CA LYS A 213 -15.54 8.51 18.35
C LYS A 213 -14.89 8.26 19.72
N ASN A 214 -15.60 7.53 20.57
CA ASN A 214 -15.11 7.10 21.88
C ASN A 214 -14.14 5.93 21.74
#